data_AF-A0A930RTN2-F1
#
_entry.id   AF-A0A930RTN2-F1
#
_cell.length_a   1.000
_cell.length_b   1.000
_cell.length_c   1.000
_cell.angle_alpha   90.00
_cell.angle_beta   90.00
_cell.angle_gamma   90.00
#
_symmetry.space_group_name_H-M   'P 1'
#
loop_
_entity.id
_entity.type
_entity.pdbx_description
1 polymer ?
#
loop_
_entity_poly.entity_id
_entity_poly.type
_entity_poly.pdbx_seq_one_letter_code
_entity_poly.pdbx_strand_id
1 'polypeptide(L)'
;MSYSLEILPSLLHGAVTTLEVFALVLIFSIPLGILIAFAMQLKWKPLNWFIHIYIWVMRGTPLLLQLIFIYYVLPSIGIRLDRLPAALIAFTLNYAAYFAEIFRGGIDTIPKGQYEAAKVLKFTPGATIRY
;
A
#
# COMPACT_ATOMS: atom_id res chain seq x y z
N MET A 1 -21.33 35.65 -9.25
CA MET A 1 -20.55 35.09 -10.38
C MET A 1 -19.08 35.47 -10.32
N SER A 2 -18.69 36.65 -9.84
CA SER A 2 -17.27 37.03 -9.63
C SER A 2 -16.55 36.18 -8.59
N TYR A 3 -17.14 35.98 -7.41
CA TYR A 3 -16.52 35.19 -6.32
C TYR A 3 -16.17 33.75 -6.74
N SER A 4 -17.03 33.11 -7.53
CA SER A 4 -16.79 31.76 -8.05
C SER A 4 -15.57 31.69 -8.97
N LEU A 5 -15.35 32.73 -9.78
CA LEU A 5 -14.19 32.83 -10.67
C LEU A 5 -12.90 33.20 -9.91
N GLU A 6 -13.01 33.95 -8.81
CA GLU A 6 -11.88 34.30 -7.95
C GLU A 6 -11.33 33.10 -7.16
N ILE A 7 -12.20 32.20 -6.67
CA ILE A 7 -11.77 31.02 -5.91
C ILE A 7 -11.34 29.85 -6.80
N LEU A 8 -11.77 29.84 -8.07
CA LEU A 8 -11.53 28.74 -9.00
C LEU A 8 -10.04 28.38 -9.15
N PRO A 9 -9.09 29.33 -9.29
CA PRO A 9 -7.67 29.00 -9.36
C PRO A 9 -7.15 28.24 -8.14
N SER A 10 -7.56 28.64 -6.93
CA SER A 10 -7.15 27.98 -5.69
C SER A 10 -7.73 26.57 -5.58
N LEU A 11 -8.98 26.36 -6.01
CA LEU A 11 -9.61 25.04 -6.07
C LEU A 11 -8.92 24.14 -7.09
N LEU A 12 -8.60 24.66 -8.28
CA LEU A 12 -7.85 23.92 -9.30
C LEU A 12 -6.46 23.54 -8.80
N HIS A 13 -5.77 24.44 -8.11
CA HIS A 13 -4.47 24.15 -7.52
C HIS A 13 -4.57 23.01 -6.49
N GLY A 14 -5.56 23.06 -5.58
CA GLY A 14 -5.80 21.97 -4.63
C GLY A 14 -6.17 20.64 -5.28
N ALA A 15 -6.93 20.68 -6.38
CA ALA A 15 -7.26 19.50 -7.16
C ALA A 15 -6.01 18.88 -7.81
N VAL A 16 -5.13 19.70 -8.40
CA VAL A 16 -3.85 19.25 -8.96
C VAL A 16 -2.98 18.62 -7.86
N THR A 17 -2.81 19.27 -6.72
CA THR A 17 -2.04 18.71 -5.59
C THR A 17 -2.64 17.38 -5.11
N THR A 18 -3.97 17.25 -5.09
CA THR A 18 -4.63 15.99 -4.71
C THR A 18 -4.31 14.87 -5.71
N LEU A 19 -4.35 15.17 -7.02
CA LEU A 19 -4.00 14.22 -8.08
C LEU A 19 -2.52 13.83 -8.03
N GLU A 20 -1.62 14.78 -7.74
CA GLU A 20 -0.19 14.52 -7.57
C GLU A 20 0.06 13.56 -6.39
N VAL A 21 -0.51 13.86 -5.21
CA VAL A 21 -0.39 12.99 -4.03
C VAL A 21 -0.98 11.62 -4.32
N PHE A 22 -2.17 11.55 -4.94
CA PHE A 22 -2.80 10.29 -5.31
C PHE A 22 -1.93 9.44 -6.25
N ALA A 23 -1.40 10.04 -7.32
CA ALA A 23 -0.55 9.35 -8.27
C ALA A 23 0.72 8.80 -7.60
N LEU A 24 1.39 9.62 -6.78
CA LEU A 24 2.58 9.20 -6.05
C LEU A 24 2.28 8.07 -5.07
N VAL A 25 1.20 8.18 -4.28
CA VAL A 25 0.79 7.13 -3.35
C VAL A 25 0.54 5.82 -4.09
N LEU A 26 -0.14 5.83 -5.24
CA LEU A 26 -0.36 4.61 -6.03
C LEU A 26 0.95 4.01 -6.55
N ILE A 27 1.84 4.84 -7.10
CA ILE A 27 3.14 4.41 -7.61
C ILE A 27 3.96 3.68 -6.53
N PHE A 28 3.88 4.09 -5.27
CA PHE A 28 4.61 3.42 -4.19
C PHE A 28 3.83 2.27 -3.55
N SER A 29 2.53 2.46 -3.32
CA SER A 29 1.69 1.51 -2.56
C SER A 29 1.36 0.25 -3.34
N ILE A 30 1.20 0.32 -4.66
CA ILE A 30 0.92 -0.86 -5.49
C ILE A 30 2.12 -1.81 -5.51
N PRO A 31 3.34 -1.39 -5.90
CA PRO A 31 4.51 -2.28 -5.86
C PRO A 31 4.77 -2.82 -4.46
N LEU A 32 4.66 -1.97 -3.42
CA LEU A 32 4.84 -2.42 -2.04
C LEU A 32 3.79 -3.47 -1.65
N GLY A 33 2.52 -3.26 -2.00
CA GLY A 33 1.44 -4.22 -1.78
C GLY A 33 1.68 -5.56 -2.49
N ILE A 34 2.15 -5.54 -3.74
CA ILE A 34 2.53 -6.75 -4.49
C ILE A 34 3.67 -7.49 -3.79
N LEU A 35 4.73 -6.77 -3.39
CA LEU A 35 5.87 -7.35 -2.69
C LEU A 35 5.45 -8.02 -1.37
N ILE A 36 4.60 -7.36 -0.59
CA ILE A 36 4.06 -7.91 0.65
C ILE A 36 3.20 -9.14 0.38
N ALA A 37 2.31 -9.10 -0.61
CA ALA A 37 1.45 -10.24 -0.97
C ALA A 37 2.28 -11.48 -1.36
N PHE A 38 3.34 -11.31 -2.15
CA PHE A 38 4.25 -12.43 -2.47
C PHE A 38 5.07 -12.88 -1.27
N ALA A 39 5.54 -11.95 -0.43
CA ALA A 39 6.26 -12.30 0.80
C ALA A 39 5.40 -13.15 1.74
N MET A 40 4.07 -12.96 1.74
CA MET A 40 3.15 -13.77 2.53
C MET A 40 3.07 -15.24 2.07
N GLN A 41 3.35 -15.50 0.79
CA GLN A 41 3.34 -16.87 0.24
C GLN A 41 4.60 -17.67 0.63
N LEU A 42 5.62 -17.01 1.23
CA LEU A 42 6.80 -17.69 1.73
C LEU A 42 6.46 -18.51 2.99
N LYS A 43 7.03 -19.72 3.11
CA LYS A 43 6.80 -20.60 4.27
C LYS A 43 7.52 -20.16 5.56
N TRP A 44 8.05 -18.93 5.60
CA TRP A 44 8.82 -18.43 6.74
C TRP A 44 7.92 -17.77 7.80
N LYS A 45 7.63 -18.52 8.87
CA LYS A 45 6.66 -18.13 9.91
C LYS A 45 6.94 -16.76 10.58
N PRO A 46 8.18 -16.43 10.98
CA PRO A 46 8.46 -15.13 11.59
C PRO A 46 8.14 -13.95 10.67
N LEU A 47 8.56 -14.02 9.40
CA LEU A 47 8.26 -12.97 8.42
C LEU A 47 6.75 -12.77 8.26
N ASN A 48 6.01 -13.86 8.11
CA ASN A 48 4.56 -13.82 7.99
C ASN A 48 3.91 -13.20 9.23
N TRP A 49 4.38 -13.53 10.43
CA TRP A 49 3.89 -12.93 11.67
C TRP A 49 4.07 -11.41 11.69
N PHE A 50 5.25 -10.90 11.30
CA PHE A 50 5.49 -9.44 11.21
C PHE A 50 4.60 -8.78 10.15
N ILE A 51 4.44 -9.40 8.98
CA ILE A 51 3.56 -8.88 7.92
C ILE A 51 2.11 -8.80 8.41
N HIS A 52 1.61 -9.84 9.08
CA HIS A 52 0.25 -9.83 9.61
C HIS A 52 0.04 -8.75 10.68
N ILE A 53 1.02 -8.50 11.55
CA ILE A 53 0.95 -7.38 12.49
C ILE A 53 0.88 -6.04 11.75
N TYR A 54 1.76 -5.83 10.77
CA TYR A 54 1.74 -4.62 9.95
C TYR A 54 0.36 -4.42 9.28
N ILE A 55 -0.19 -5.45 8.62
CA ILE A 55 -1.51 -5.39 7.97
C ILE A 55 -2.61 -5.09 8.99
N TRP A 56 -2.58 -5.76 10.15
CA TRP A 56 -3.56 -5.57 11.21
C TRP A 56 -3.54 -4.14 11.76
N VAL A 57 -2.36 -3.57 12.02
CA VAL A 57 -2.22 -2.18 12.47
C VAL A 57 -2.70 -1.21 11.39
N MET A 58 -2.23 -1.37 10.15
CA MET A 58 -2.51 -0.41 9.07
C MET A 58 -3.98 -0.40 8.66
N ARG A 59 -4.65 -1.57 8.63
CA ARG A 59 -6.07 -1.67 8.28
C ARG A 59 -7.00 -1.52 9.48
N GLY A 60 -6.50 -1.75 10.69
CA GLY A 60 -7.26 -1.67 11.94
C GLY A 60 -7.25 -0.28 12.59
N THR A 61 -6.40 0.64 12.14
CA THR A 61 -6.31 2.00 12.67
C THR A 61 -6.77 3.05 11.64
N PRO A 62 -7.41 4.15 12.07
CA PRO A 62 -7.83 5.22 11.17
C PRO A 62 -6.63 5.85 10.45
N LEU A 63 -6.76 6.09 9.14
CA LEU A 63 -5.73 6.78 8.34
C LEU A 63 -5.37 8.16 8.91
N LEU A 64 -6.36 8.88 9.44
CA LEU A 64 -6.14 10.17 10.10
C LEU A 64 -5.22 10.02 11.33
N LEU A 65 -5.36 8.94 12.10
CA LEU A 65 -4.49 8.68 13.25
C LEU A 65 -3.05 8.40 12.79
N GLN A 66 -2.88 7.67 11.69
CA GLN A 66 -1.56 7.40 11.11
C GLN A 66 -0.87 8.69 10.64
N LEU A 67 -1.61 9.58 9.97
CA LEU A 67 -1.12 10.92 9.61
C LEU A 67 -0.71 11.74 10.83
N ILE A 68 -1.57 11.78 11.86
CA ILE A 68 -1.29 12.50 13.10
C ILE A 68 -0.04 11.94 13.78
N PHE A 69 0.09 10.63 13.83
CA PHE A 69 1.25 9.97 14.41
C PHE A 69 2.53 10.37 13.67
N ILE A 70 2.53 10.28 12.34
CA ILE A 70 3.72 10.58 11.53
C ILE A 70 4.09 12.06 11.59
N TYR A 71 3.11 12.97 11.56
CA TYR A 71 3.41 14.40 11.49
C TYR A 71 3.60 15.06 12.87
N TYR A 72 2.88 14.62 13.90
CA TYR A 72 2.91 15.24 15.23
C TYR A 72 3.61 14.40 16.31
N VAL A 73 3.58 13.07 16.23
CA VAL A 73 4.17 12.20 17.28
C VAL A 73 5.63 11.87 16.99
N LEU A 74 5.99 11.50 15.76
CA LEU A 74 7.39 11.23 15.38
C LEU A 74 8.39 12.37 15.73
N PRO A 75 8.02 13.66 15.65
CA PRO A 75 8.91 14.74 16.09
C PRO A 75 9.36 14.64 17.56
N SER A 76 8.57 14.00 18.44
CA SER A 76 8.93 13.81 19.85
C SER A 76 10.13 12.89 20.05
N ILE A 77 10.41 12.01 19.08
CA ILE A 77 11.58 11.12 19.06
C ILE A 77 12.65 11.60 18.07
N GLY A 78 12.57 12.85 17.60
CA GLY A 78 13.57 13.48 16.74
C GLY A 78 13.36 13.31 15.23
N ILE A 79 12.31 12.60 14.79
CA ILE A 79 12.01 12.41 13.36
C ILE A 79 11.02 13.47 12.91
N ARG A 80 11.49 14.46 12.13
CA ARG A 80 10.67 15.56 11.61
C ARG A 80 10.52 15.42 10.10
N LEU A 81 9.28 15.42 9.64
CA LEU A 81 8.93 15.31 8.23
C LEU A 81 8.05 16.50 7.84
N ASP A 82 8.32 17.06 6.67
CA ASP A 82 7.42 18.05 6.07
C ASP A 82 6.07 17.42 5.73
N ARG A 83 5.06 18.27 5.50
CA ARG A 83 3.66 17.84 5.31
C ARG A 83 3.50 16.82 4.18
N LEU A 84 4.15 17.05 3.04
CA LEU A 84 4.06 16.18 1.88
C LEU A 84 4.67 14.80 2.13
N PRO A 85 5.95 14.64 2.54
CA PRO A 85 6.51 13.31 2.82
C PRO A 85 5.79 12.60 3.97
N ALA A 86 5.32 13.32 4.99
CA ALA A 86 4.50 12.72 6.05
C ALA A 86 3.20 12.11 5.50
N ALA A 87 2.50 12.85 4.63
CA ALA A 87 1.29 12.36 3.98
C ALA A 87 1.57 11.17 3.05
N LEU A 88 2.62 11.25 2.23
CA LEU A 88 3.00 10.17 1.34
C LEU A 88 3.34 8.89 2.11
N ILE A 89 4.13 8.97 3.19
CA ILE A 89 4.48 7.78 3.98
C ILE A 89 3.23 7.18 4.64
N ALA A 90 2.39 8.00 5.28
CA ALA A 90 1.16 7.52 5.91
C ALA A 90 0.26 6.81 4.90
N PHE A 91 -0.01 7.47 3.77
CA PHE A 91 -0.90 6.96 2.75
C PHE A 91 -0.32 5.73 2.05
N THR A 92 0.96 5.76 1.68
CA THR A 92 1.62 4.62 1.03
C THR A 92 1.59 3.38 1.90
N LEU A 93 1.94 3.47 3.18
CA LEU A 93 1.92 2.32 4.09
C LEU A 93 0.49 1.83 4.34
N ASN A 94 -0.47 2.73 4.51
CA ASN A 94 -1.87 2.36 4.65
C ASN A 94 -2.37 1.58 3.43
N TYR A 95 -2.28 2.19 2.25
CA TYR A 95 -2.79 1.61 1.01
C TYR A 95 -2.02 0.35 0.61
N ALA A 96 -0.73 0.25 0.87
CA ALA A 96 0.04 -0.97 0.62
C ALA A 96 -0.50 -2.16 1.42
N ALA A 97 -0.96 -1.95 2.66
CA ALA A 97 -1.58 -3.03 3.44
C ALA A 97 -2.93 -3.48 2.86
N TYR A 98 -3.76 -2.55 2.35
CA TYR A 98 -4.98 -2.90 1.64
C TYR A 98 -4.70 -3.63 0.33
N PHE A 99 -3.75 -3.13 -0.47
CA PHE A 99 -3.35 -3.76 -1.73
C PHE A 99 -2.74 -5.14 -1.52
N ALA A 100 -1.91 -5.33 -0.48
CA ALA A 100 -1.35 -6.64 -0.16
C ALA A 100 -2.45 -7.70 0.04
N GLU A 101 -3.52 -7.34 0.74
CA GLU A 101 -4.65 -8.24 1.00
C GLU A 101 -5.53 -8.46 -0.24
N ILE A 102 -5.70 -7.44 -1.08
CA ILE A 102 -6.38 -7.58 -2.38
C ILE A 102 -5.59 -8.55 -3.28
N PHE A 103 -4.28 -8.36 -3.41
CA PHE A 103 -3.44 -9.23 -4.24
C PHE A 103 -3.33 -10.64 -3.68
N ARG A 104 -3.17 -10.80 -2.35
CA ARG A 104 -3.20 -12.12 -1.70
C ARG A 104 -4.54 -12.82 -1.95
N GLY A 105 -5.66 -12.12 -1.76
CA GLY A 105 -6.98 -12.64 -2.06
C GLY A 105 -7.12 -13.08 -3.52
N GLY A 106 -6.56 -12.30 -4.45
CA GLY A 106 -6.46 -12.68 -5.87
C GLY A 106 -5.67 -13.97 -6.10
N ILE A 107 -4.48 -14.10 -5.49
CA ILE A 107 -3.64 -15.32 -5.59
C ILE A 107 -4.39 -16.52 -5.02
N ASP A 108 -5.03 -16.37 -3.85
CA ASP A 108 -5.73 -17.47 -3.16
C ASP A 108 -6.97 -17.97 -3.93
N THR A 109 -7.49 -17.20 -4.88
CA THR A 109 -8.60 -17.62 -5.75
C THR A 109 -8.17 -18.59 -6.86
N ILE A 110 -6.87 -18.73 -7.12
CA ILE A 110 -6.35 -19.59 -8.18
C ILE A 110 -6.59 -21.07 -7.78
N PRO A 111 -7.23 -21.89 -8.65
CA PRO A 111 -7.49 -23.29 -8.34
C PRO A 111 -6.20 -24.08 -8.10
N LYS A 112 -6.22 -24.97 -7.09
CA LYS A 112 -5.08 -25.86 -6.76
C LYS A 112 -4.60 -26.69 -7.96
N GLY A 113 -5.52 -27.07 -8.86
CA GLY A 113 -5.20 -27.81 -10.08
C GLY A 113 -4.22 -27.09 -11.02
N GLN A 114 -4.19 -25.76 -11.02
CA GLN A 114 -3.20 -24.99 -11.81
C GLN A 114 -1.78 -25.18 -11.27
N TYR A 115 -1.62 -25.12 -9.94
CA TYR A 115 -0.34 -25.38 -9.29
C TYR A 115 0.11 -26.84 -9.44
N GLU A 116 -0.83 -27.78 -9.41
CA GLU A 116 -0.56 -29.21 -9.63
C GLU A 116 -0.13 -29.48 -11.08
N ALA A 117 -0.82 -28.90 -12.06
CA ALA A 117 -0.46 -29.01 -13.47
C ALA A 117 0.95 -28.45 -13.74
N ALA A 118 1.26 -27.26 -13.22
CA ALA A 118 2.59 -26.67 -13.34
C ALA A 118 3.67 -27.56 -12.73
N LYS A 119 3.38 -28.22 -11.59
CA LYS A 119 4.29 -29.17 -10.95
C LYS A 119 4.52 -30.42 -11.79
N VAL A 120 3.48 -30.96 -12.45
CA VAL A 120 3.59 -32.10 -13.39
C VAL A 120 4.46 -31.72 -14.60
N LEU A 121 4.30 -30.49 -15.10
CA LEU A 121 5.12 -29.92 -16.17
C LEU A 121 6.54 -29.52 -15.70
N LYS A 122 6.90 -29.78 -14.43
CA LYS A 122 8.19 -29.47 -13.81
C LYS A 122 8.56 -27.98 -13.85
N PHE A 123 7.57 -27.10 -13.80
CA PHE A 123 7.82 -25.66 -13.68
C PHE A 123 8.46 -25.37 -12.31
N THR A 124 9.42 -24.44 -12.30
CA THR A 124 9.95 -23.88 -11.06
C THR A 124 8.92 -22.94 -10.43
N PRO A 125 8.98 -22.65 -9.11
CA PRO A 125 8.01 -21.75 -8.48
C PRO A 125 7.87 -20.38 -9.16
N GLY A 126 8.98 -19.82 -9.67
CA GLY A 126 8.93 -18.57 -10.44
C GLY A 126 8.28 -18.73 -11.81
N ALA A 127 8.49 -19.87 -12.48
CA ALA A 127 7.82 -20.18 -13.74
C ALA A 127 6.31 -20.41 -13.53
N THR A 128 5.90 -21.08 -12.45
CA THR A 128 4.49 -21.29 -12.09
C THR A 128 3.73 -19.98 -11.84
N ILE A 129 4.41 -18.92 -11.40
CA ILE A 129 3.79 -17.60 -11.19
C ILE A 129 3.75 -16.80 -12.51
N ARG A 130 4.73 -17.01 -13.38
CA ARG A 130 4.90 -16.24 -14.62
C ARG A 130 4.00 -16.72 -15.76
N TYR A 131 3.75 -18.02 -15.87
CA TYR A 131 3.02 -18.67 -16.95
C TYR A 131 1.71 -19.25 -16.43
#